data_AF-A0A9E4G694-F1
#
_entry.id   AF-A0A9E4G694-F1
#
_cell.length_a   1.000
_cell.length_b   1.000
_cell.length_c   1.000
_cell.angle_alpha   90.00
_cell.angle_beta   90.00
_cell.angle_gamma   90.00
#
_symmetry.space_group_name_H-M   'P 1'
#
loop_
_entity.id
_entity.type
_entity.pdbx_description
1 polymer ?
#
loop_
_entity_poly.entity_id
_entity_poly.type
_entity_poly.pdbx_seq_one_letter_code
_entity_poly.pdbx_strand_id
1 'polypeptide(L)'
;MADETCQSLDDTIARAAEQWPSSPHYVLEDQISRSFIAGYNRIRTGGEELLADTVVIFPMLKFDTWYVLAGLDGCFVFWTELAPDLMQKLMDNGPRGPVDPRDEEF
;
A
#
# COMPACT_ATOMS: atom_id res chain seq x y z
N MET A 1 8.00 14.94 27.17
CA MET A 1 7.66 13.52 26.99
C MET A 1 8.28 13.17 25.64
N ALA A 2 9.26 12.28 25.62
CA ALA A 2 9.98 11.99 24.38
C ALA A 2 9.01 11.31 23.41
N ASP A 3 8.78 11.95 22.27
CA ASP A 3 8.05 11.41 21.13
C ASP A 3 8.95 10.32 20.51
N GLU A 4 8.75 9.06 20.93
CA GLU A 4 9.72 7.97 20.69
C GLU A 4 9.27 6.90 19.68
N THR A 5 8.23 7.10 18.87
CA THR A 5 7.73 6.00 18.00
C THR A 5 7.34 6.34 16.57
N CYS A 6 7.78 7.48 16.01
CA CYS A 6 7.77 7.64 14.55
C CYS A 6 9.01 6.95 13.96
N GLN A 7 8.86 5.73 13.46
CA GLN A 7 9.88 5.10 12.63
C GLN A 7 9.78 5.69 11.22
N SER A 8 10.88 6.18 10.64
CA SER A 8 10.86 6.77 9.29
C SER A 8 10.45 5.73 8.23
N LEU A 9 9.54 6.13 7.34
CA LEU A 9 9.12 5.32 6.21
C LEU A 9 10.29 5.07 5.25
N ASP A 10 11.10 6.09 4.94
CA ASP A 10 12.28 5.95 4.07
C ASP A 10 13.31 4.96 4.63
N ASP A 11 13.62 5.02 5.93
CA ASP A 11 14.50 4.04 6.57
C ASP A 11 13.92 2.63 6.48
N THR A 12 12.60 2.50 6.63
CA THR A 12 11.91 1.21 6.53
C THR A 12 11.98 0.65 5.10
N ILE A 13 11.80 1.50 4.09
CA ILE A 13 11.95 1.15 2.67
C ILE A 13 13.40 0.72 2.38
N ALA A 14 14.38 1.49 2.85
CA ALA A 14 15.79 1.18 2.65
C ALA A 14 16.16 -0.20 3.22
N ARG A 15 15.74 -0.48 4.47
CA ARG A 15 15.95 -1.78 5.11
C ARG A 15 15.27 -2.93 4.38
N ALA A 16 14.04 -2.72 3.89
CA ALA A 16 13.33 -3.72 3.09
C ALA A 16 14.06 -3.98 1.75
N ALA A 17 14.57 -2.94 1.10
CA ALA A 17 15.34 -3.06 -0.14
C ALA A 17 16.68 -3.80 0.08
N GLU A 18 17.34 -3.60 1.22
CA GLU A 18 18.53 -4.38 1.59
C GLU A 18 18.23 -5.87 1.80
N GLN A 19 17.05 -6.18 2.36
CA GLN A 19 16.61 -7.56 2.57
C GLN A 19 16.21 -8.25 1.26
N TRP A 20 15.64 -7.50 0.32
CA TRP A 20 15.18 -8.00 -0.97
C TRP A 20 15.78 -7.20 -2.15
N PRO A 21 17.10 -7.28 -2.37
CA PRO A 21 17.80 -6.41 -3.32
C PRO A 21 17.43 -6.65 -4.79
N SER A 22 16.76 -7.77 -5.09
CA SER A 22 16.29 -8.10 -6.43
C SER A 22 14.83 -7.72 -6.67
N SER A 23 14.12 -7.22 -5.66
CA SER A 23 12.74 -6.80 -5.76
C SER A 23 12.69 -5.27 -5.91
N PRO A 24 12.15 -4.73 -7.02
CA PRO A 24 11.92 -3.30 -7.12
C PRO A 24 10.86 -2.89 -6.09
N HIS A 25 10.87 -1.61 -5.71
CA HIS A 25 9.80 -1.03 -4.91
C HIS A 25 9.21 0.18 -5.64
N TYR A 26 7.93 0.44 -5.39
CA TYR A 26 7.21 1.54 -6.02
C TYR A 26 6.39 2.27 -4.98
N VAL A 27 6.59 3.59 -4.89
CA VAL A 27 5.67 4.47 -4.18
C VAL A 27 4.48 4.71 -5.10
N LEU A 28 3.27 4.39 -4.65
CA LEU A 28 2.07 4.56 -5.45
C LEU A 28 1.72 6.04 -5.56
N GLU A 29 1.22 6.45 -6.73
CA GLU A 29 0.70 7.80 -6.92
C GLU A 29 -0.46 8.09 -5.94
N ASP A 30 -0.62 9.35 -5.56
CA ASP A 30 -1.56 9.80 -4.52
C ASP A 30 -2.98 9.23 -4.69
N GLN A 31 -3.53 9.27 -5.92
CA GLN A 31 -4.86 8.74 -6.19
C GLN A 31 -4.93 7.22 -5.96
N ILE A 32 -3.90 6.48 -6.37
CA ILE A 32 -3.83 5.02 -6.23
C ILE A 32 -3.65 4.65 -4.75
N SER A 33 -2.80 5.38 -4.03
CA SER A 33 -2.62 5.23 -2.57
C SER A 33 -3.95 5.40 -1.82
N ARG A 34 -4.69 6.48 -2.11
CA ARG A 34 -6.02 6.71 -1.52
C ARG A 34 -7.01 5.60 -1.84
N SER A 35 -7.01 5.13 -3.08
CA SER A 35 -7.87 4.02 -3.50
C SER A 35 -7.57 2.74 -2.75
N PHE A 36 -6.29 2.38 -2.64
CA PHE A 36 -5.82 1.25 -1.86
C PHE A 36 -6.27 1.33 -0.40
N ILE A 37 -6.03 2.47 0.26
CA ILE A 37 -6.36 2.67 1.68
C ILE A 37 -7.87 2.56 1.90
N ALA A 38 -8.68 3.21 1.05
CA ALA A 38 -10.13 3.12 1.12
C ALA A 38 -10.64 1.68 0.88
N GLY A 39 -10.09 0.99 -0.12
CA GLY A 39 -10.39 -0.41 -0.39
C GLY A 39 -10.04 -1.30 0.80
N TYR A 40 -8.89 -1.06 1.43
CA TYR A 40 -8.40 -1.83 2.58
C TYR A 40 -9.35 -1.67 3.77
N ASN A 41 -9.70 -0.43 4.11
CA ASN A 41 -10.61 -0.10 5.20
C ASN A 41 -12.03 -0.63 4.97
N ARG A 42 -12.46 -0.69 3.71
CA ARG A 42 -13.78 -1.23 3.35
C ARG A 42 -13.88 -2.75 3.50
N ILE A 43 -12.82 -3.48 3.13
CA ILE A 43 -12.82 -4.95 3.19
C ILE A 43 -12.54 -5.44 4.62
N ARG A 44 -11.79 -4.68 5.41
CA ARG A 44 -11.43 -5.04 6.79
C ARG A 44 -12.56 -4.68 7.76
N THR A 45 -13.62 -5.48 7.77
CA THR A 45 -14.77 -5.28 8.68
C THR A 45 -14.38 -5.53 10.15
N GLY A 46 -14.50 -4.52 11.01
CA GLY A 46 -14.34 -4.65 12.47
C GLY A 46 -12.91 -4.49 13.02
N GLY A 47 -11.96 -4.03 12.20
CA GLY A 47 -10.62 -3.60 12.65
C GLY A 47 -10.51 -2.08 12.76
N GLU A 48 -9.40 -1.60 13.34
CA GLU A 48 -9.01 -0.19 13.26
C GLU A 48 -8.74 0.22 11.80
N GLU A 49 -9.17 1.43 11.45
CA GLU A 49 -8.99 2.01 10.13
C GLU A 49 -7.50 2.26 9.86
N LEU A 50 -7.02 1.89 8.67
CA LEU A 50 -5.69 2.28 8.19
C LEU A 50 -5.70 3.78 7.89
N LEU A 51 -5.01 4.55 8.72
CA LEU A 51 -4.73 5.97 8.52
C LEU A 51 -3.34 6.12 7.91
N ALA A 52 -3.28 6.44 6.61
CA ALA A 52 -2.05 6.63 5.86
C ALA A 52 -2.27 7.64 4.72
N ASP A 53 -1.19 8.20 4.19
CA ASP A 53 -1.18 9.02 2.97
C ASP A 53 -0.30 8.41 1.86
N THR A 54 0.69 7.60 2.25
CA THR A 54 1.65 7.00 1.33
C THR A 54 1.55 5.49 1.37
N VAL A 55 1.54 4.85 0.20
CA VAL A 55 1.59 3.38 0.06
C VAL A 55 2.78 3.01 -0.81
N VAL A 56 3.59 2.06 -0.35
CA VAL A 56 4.76 1.54 -1.06
C VAL A 56 4.62 0.04 -1.23
N ILE A 57 4.88 -0.45 -2.44
CA ILE A 57 4.75 -1.85 -2.81
C ILE A 57 6.10 -2.47 -3.17
N PHE A 58 6.29 -3.72 -2.76
CA PHE A 58 7.43 -4.57 -3.11
C PHE A 58 6.89 -5.87 -3.72
N PRO A 59 6.73 -5.94 -5.05
CA PRO A 59 6.23 -7.14 -5.73
C PRO A 59 7.28 -8.26 -5.73
N MET A 60 7.03 -9.31 -4.95
CA MET A 60 7.89 -10.50 -4.91
C MET A 60 7.43 -11.51 -5.96
N LEU A 61 7.79 -11.26 -7.22
CA LEU A 61 7.36 -12.05 -8.38
C LEU A 61 7.65 -13.56 -8.27
N LYS A 62 8.69 -13.95 -7.52
CA LYS A 62 9.03 -15.37 -7.30
C LYS A 62 8.04 -16.09 -6.37
N PHE A 63 7.35 -15.35 -5.50
CA PHE A 63 6.52 -15.89 -4.43
C PHE A 63 5.03 -15.51 -4.59
N ASP A 64 4.66 -14.91 -5.73
CA ASP A 64 3.31 -14.43 -6.00
C ASP A 64 2.71 -13.64 -4.83
N THR A 65 3.53 -12.80 -4.21
CA THR A 65 3.19 -12.05 -2.99
C THR A 65 3.72 -10.64 -3.11
N TRP A 66 2.94 -9.67 -2.64
CA TRP A 66 3.29 -8.26 -2.66
C TRP A 66 3.35 -7.77 -1.22
N TYR A 67 4.51 -7.27 -0.80
CA TYR A 67 4.64 -6.61 0.49
C TYR A 67 4.22 -5.15 0.32
N VAL A 68 3.39 -4.68 1.23
CA VAL A 68 2.88 -3.32 1.23
C VAL A 68 3.28 -2.65 2.52
N LEU A 69 3.88 -1.48 2.41
CA LEU A 69 4.15 -0.57 3.51
C LEU A 69 3.23 0.63 3.35
N ALA A 70 2.73 1.16 4.46
CA ALA A 70 2.01 2.42 4.48
C ALA A 70 2.64 3.37 5.48
N GLY A 71 2.63 4.65 5.11
CA GLY A 71 3.11 5.74 5.95
C GLY A 71 2.12 6.87 6.07
N LEU A 72 2.23 7.58 7.19
CA LEU A 72 1.50 8.80 7.50
C LEU A 72 2.51 9.89 7.88
N ASP A 73 2.50 11.01 7.16
CA ASP A 73 3.40 12.16 7.36
C ASP A 73 4.89 11.74 7.41
N GLY A 74 5.27 10.75 6.59
CA GLY A 74 6.63 10.19 6.55
C GLY A 74 6.97 9.18 7.65
N CYS A 75 6.05 8.93 8.60
CA CYS A 75 6.18 7.87 9.59
C CYS A 75 5.63 6.55 9.03
N PHE A 76 6.34 5.46 9.21
CA PHE A 76 5.84 4.11 8.99
C PHE A 76 4.73 3.79 10.00
N VAL A 77 3.56 3.37 9.51
CA VAL A 77 2.39 3.09 10.36
C VAL A 77 1.85 1.67 10.20
N PHE A 78 2.10 1.01 9.07
CA PHE A 78 1.48 -0.27 8.77
C PHE A 78 2.23 -1.05 7.69
N TRP A 79 2.19 -2.38 7.78
CA TRP A 79 2.59 -3.25 6.69
C TRP A 79 1.69 -4.50 6.57
N THR A 80 1.63 -5.08 5.38
CA THR A 80 0.92 -6.34 5.12
C THR A 80 1.48 -7.06 3.89
N GLU A 81 1.21 -8.36 3.82
CA GLU A 81 1.42 -9.20 2.64
C GLU A 81 0.08 -9.39 1.93
N LEU A 82 0.06 -9.26 0.61
CA LEU A 82 -1.14 -9.46 -0.21
C LEU A 82 -0.81 -10.30 -1.44
N ALA A 83 -1.78 -11.11 -1.86
CA ALA A 83 -1.75 -11.71 -3.19
C ALA A 83 -1.96 -10.61 -4.27
N PRO A 84 -1.39 -10.79 -5.48
CA PRO A 84 -1.54 -9.83 -6.58
C PRO A 84 -3.00 -9.48 -6.90
N ASP A 85 -3.89 -10.47 -6.94
CA ASP A 85 -5.33 -10.27 -7.20
C ASP A 85 -6.00 -9.40 -6.12
N LEU A 86 -5.61 -9.59 -4.86
CA LEU A 86 -6.15 -8.79 -3.76
C LEU A 86 -5.61 -7.36 -3.82
N MET A 87 -4.34 -7.17 -4.16
CA MET A 87 -3.75 -5.85 -4.39
C MET A 87 -4.52 -5.10 -5.48
N GLN A 88 -4.74 -5.71 -6.64
CA GLN A 88 -5.51 -5.10 -7.72
C GLN A 88 -6.92 -4.74 -7.27
N LYS A 89 -7.62 -5.67 -6.61
CA LYS A 89 -8.94 -5.42 -6.06
C LYS A 89 -8.97 -4.23 -5.09
N LEU A 90 -7.96 -4.05 -4.25
CA LEU A 90 -7.90 -2.92 -3.33
C LEU A 90 -7.70 -1.59 -4.06
N MET A 91 -6.86 -1.56 -5.10
CA MET A 91 -6.65 -0.37 -5.93
C MET A 91 -7.89 -0.01 -6.76
N ASP A 92 -8.66 -1.01 -7.22
CA ASP A 92 -9.90 -0.83 -7.99
C ASP A 92 -11.13 -0.43 -7.16
N ASN A 93 -11.16 -0.82 -5.87
CA ASN A 93 -12.30 -0.57 -4.97
C ASN A 93 -12.19 0.73 -4.16
N GLY A 94 -11.20 1.57 -4.45
CA GLY A 94 -11.15 2.95 -3.99
C GLY A 94 -12.36 3.77 -4.43
N PRO A 95 -12.58 4.98 -3.88
CA PRO A 95 -13.62 5.86 -4.41
C PRO A 95 -13.32 6.09 -5.89
N ARG A 96 -14.12 5.45 -6.76
CA ARG A 96 -14.06 5.65 -8.20
C ARG A 96 -14.14 7.17 -8.44
N GLY A 97 -13.03 7.75 -8.86
CA GLY A 97 -13.09 8.92 -9.73
C GLY A 97 -13.95 8.57 -10.94
N PRO A 98 -14.48 9.56 -11.69
CA PRO A 98 -15.41 9.29 -12.77
C PRO A 98 -14.89 8.16 -13.66
N VAL A 99 -15.68 7.09 -13.73
CA VAL A 99 -15.37 5.89 -14.51
C VAL A 99 -15.11 6.31 -15.94
N ASP A 100 -13.92 6.04 -16.45
CA ASP A 100 -13.64 6.17 -17.87
C ASP A 100 -14.46 5.09 -18.60
N PRO A 101 -15.38 5.47 -19.51
CA PRO A 101 -16.30 4.55 -20.16
C PRO A 101 -15.64 3.54 -21.13
N ARG A 102 -14.30 3.45 -21.16
CA ARG A 102 -13.55 2.47 -21.97
C ARG A 102 -13.15 1.21 -21.20
N ASP A 103 -13.46 1.12 -19.91
CA ASP A 103 -13.08 -0.03 -19.06
C ASP A 103 -14.10 -1.19 -19.09
N GLU A 104 -15.19 -1.08 -19.86
CA GLU A 104 -16.26 -2.10 -19.94
C GLU A 104 -16.14 -3.09 -21.11
N GLU A 105 -14.98 -3.22 -21.76
CA GLU A 105 -14.80 -4.18 -22.85
C GLU A 105 -13.70 -5.22 -22.56
N PHE A 106 -13.98 -6.22 -21.72
CA PHE A 106 -13.41 -7.59 -21.81
C PHE A 106 -14.31 -8.64 -21.15
#